data_AF-A0A7G7MGL5-F1
#
_entry.id   AF-A0A7G7MGL5-F1
#
_cell.length_a   1.000
_cell.length_b   1.000
_cell.length_c   1.000
_cell.angle_alpha   90.00
_cell.angle_beta   90.00
_cell.angle_gamma   90.00
#
_symmetry.space_group_name_H-M   'P 1'
#
loop_
_entity.id
_entity.type
_entity.pdbx_description
1 polymer ?
#
loop_
_entity_poly.entity_id
_entity_poly.type
_entity_poly.pdbx_seq_one_letter_code
_entity_poly.pdbx_strand_id
1 'polypeptide(L)'
;MATGHPHGGSSPWTWVAGGAVCGLAWSAALRGYMVELVGDGSTFSWGGTFGALLLPGAVTGGLLGWAEHLRRSGPPRRWRWLALAPLALAVAPMLMPGAVTTLVTTGMGSAAIAVALMGIVGGYALSGRGRRWPRVVCGVVGVGFAAALAAAVPGMTDPPLSLTEPRGAWAALLAASLYAVLALGCSIPHRHAVPAGVEPR
;
A
#
# COMPACT_ATOMS: atom_id res chain seq x y z
N MET A 1 13.56 -47.55 2.27
CA MET A 1 12.41 -46.66 2.02
C MET A 1 12.50 -45.48 2.97
N ALA A 2 13.20 -44.42 2.56
CA ALA A 2 13.31 -43.19 3.35
C ALA A 2 12.12 -42.30 2.98
N THR A 3 11.18 -42.14 3.90
CA THR A 3 10.09 -41.17 3.80
C THR A 3 10.70 -39.78 3.98
N GLY A 4 10.93 -39.09 2.86
CA GLY A 4 11.42 -37.72 2.85
C GLY A 4 10.50 -36.83 3.68
N HIS A 5 11.04 -36.22 4.73
CA HIS A 5 10.37 -35.14 5.44
C HIS A 5 9.99 -34.03 4.44
N PRO A 6 8.74 -33.55 4.42
CA PRO A 6 8.38 -32.41 3.59
C PRO A 6 9.23 -31.22 4.02
N HIS A 7 9.95 -30.64 3.04
CA HIS A 7 10.74 -29.43 3.20
C HIS A 7 9.95 -28.37 3.98
N GLY A 8 10.57 -27.82 5.02
CA GLY A 8 10.01 -26.81 5.92
C GLY A 8 9.74 -25.46 5.26
N GLY A 9 8.88 -25.45 4.23
CA GLY A 9 8.30 -24.24 3.68
C GLY A 9 7.32 -23.66 4.70
N SER A 10 7.50 -22.39 5.04
CA SER A 10 6.51 -21.67 5.82
C SER A 10 5.14 -21.76 5.15
N SER A 11 4.13 -22.10 5.93
CA SER A 11 2.75 -22.28 5.47
C SER A 11 2.29 -21.04 4.68
N PRO A 12 1.52 -21.22 3.59
CA PRO A 12 0.93 -20.12 2.83
C PRO A 12 0.20 -19.12 3.76
N TRP A 13 -0.45 -19.64 4.79
CA TRP A 13 -1.19 -18.86 5.77
C TRP A 13 -0.33 -17.92 6.62
N THR A 14 0.91 -18.28 6.92
CA THR A 14 1.82 -17.41 7.68
C THR A 14 2.13 -16.13 6.91
N TRP A 15 2.36 -16.23 5.60
CA TRP A 15 2.62 -15.08 4.74
C TRP A 15 1.39 -14.21 4.54
N VAL A 16 0.23 -14.83 4.33
CA VAL A 16 -1.04 -14.10 4.21
C VAL A 16 -1.37 -13.37 5.51
N ALA A 17 -1.24 -14.03 6.66
CA ALA A 17 -1.48 -13.43 7.96
C ALA A 17 -0.51 -12.29 8.25
N GLY A 18 0.80 -12.49 8.02
CA GLY A 18 1.81 -11.45 8.18
C GLY A 18 1.52 -10.24 7.28
N GLY A 19 1.19 -10.49 6.01
CA GLY A 19 0.79 -9.45 5.07
C GLY A 19 -0.46 -8.70 5.53
N ALA A 20 -1.50 -9.40 5.97
CA ALA A 20 -2.74 -8.80 6.47
C ALA A 20 -2.50 -7.93 7.70
N VAL A 21 -1.66 -8.37 8.65
CA VAL A 21 -1.25 -7.57 9.81
C VAL A 21 -0.51 -6.31 9.38
N CYS A 22 0.43 -6.41 8.44
CA CYS A 22 1.10 -5.23 7.88
C CYS A 22 0.11 -4.26 7.21
N GLY A 23 -0.87 -4.79 6.47
CA GLY A 23 -1.92 -3.98 5.81
C GLY A 23 -2.86 -3.29 6.80
N LEU A 24 -3.22 -3.97 7.89
CA LEU A 24 -3.98 -3.40 9.01
C LEU A 24 -3.19 -2.30 9.70
N ALA A 25 -1.92 -2.55 10.03
CA ALA A 25 -1.04 -1.56 10.65
C ALA A 25 -0.89 -0.32 9.77
N TRP A 26 -0.68 -0.51 8.47
CA TRP A 26 -0.61 0.58 7.51
C TRP A 26 -1.91 1.40 7.46
N SER A 27 -3.06 0.72 7.44
CA SER A 27 -4.37 1.40 7.36
C SER A 27 -4.76 2.08 8.68
N ALA A 28 -4.35 1.53 9.82
CA ALA A 28 -4.50 2.16 11.12
C ALA A 28 -3.62 3.42 11.22
N ALA A 29 -2.39 3.37 10.72
CA ALA A 29 -1.52 4.54 10.64
C ALA A 29 -2.07 5.60 9.67
N LEU A 30 -2.63 5.19 8.53
CA LEU A 30 -3.35 6.10 7.63
C LEU A 30 -4.57 6.74 8.30
N ARG A 31 -5.31 5.98 9.12
CA ARG A 31 -6.39 6.54 9.93
C ARG A 31 -5.87 7.58 10.92
N GLY A 32 -4.73 7.32 11.56
CA GLY A 32 -4.04 8.27 12.43
C GLY A 32 -3.62 9.54 11.69
N TYR A 33 -3.08 9.42 10.47
CA TYR A 33 -2.79 10.56 9.61
C TYR A 33 -4.04 11.41 9.33
N MET A 34 -5.20 10.79 9.07
CA MET A 34 -6.45 11.54 8.89
C MET A 34 -6.91 12.26 10.17
N VAL A 35 -6.58 11.75 11.37
CA VAL A 35 -6.80 12.49 12.63
C VAL A 35 -5.96 13.75 12.65
N GLU A 36 -4.71 13.69 12.21
CA GLU A 36 -3.84 14.88 12.16
C GLU A 36 -4.36 15.95 11.20
N LEU A 37 -4.95 15.54 10.07
CA LEU A 37 -5.50 16.47 9.09
C LEU A 37 -6.80 17.15 9.55
N VAL A 38 -7.69 16.38 10.17
CA VAL A 38 -9.06 16.84 10.51
C VAL A 38 -9.16 17.34 11.94
N GLY A 39 -8.22 16.98 12.82
CA GLY A 39 -8.24 17.36 14.23
C GLY A 39 -9.47 16.81 14.96
N ASP A 40 -10.12 17.66 15.76
CA ASP A 40 -11.24 17.29 16.63
C ASP A 40 -12.50 16.85 15.85
N GLY A 41 -12.59 17.17 14.56
CA GLY A 41 -13.67 16.69 13.68
C GLY A 41 -13.54 15.23 13.26
N SER A 42 -12.44 14.56 13.62
CA SER A 42 -12.14 13.20 13.20
C SER A 42 -12.99 12.16 13.95
N THR A 43 -13.95 11.54 13.27
CA THR A 43 -14.85 10.52 13.86
C THR A 43 -14.53 9.09 13.41
N PHE A 44 -14.87 8.12 14.25
CA PHE A 44 -14.67 6.69 13.97
C PHE A 44 -16.03 6.01 13.80
N SER A 45 -16.17 5.22 12.73
CA SER A 45 -17.38 4.44 12.49
C SER A 45 -17.05 3.01 12.09
N TRP A 46 -17.98 2.10 12.36
CA TRP A 46 -17.87 0.70 11.93
C TRP A 46 -17.80 0.59 10.40
N GLY A 47 -18.70 1.28 9.68
CA GLY A 47 -18.73 1.25 8.22
C GLY A 47 -17.52 1.94 7.59
N GLY A 48 -17.21 3.18 7.99
CA GLY A 48 -16.15 3.98 7.38
C GLY A 48 -14.74 3.53 7.78
N THR A 49 -14.45 3.44 9.08
CA THR A 49 -13.10 3.11 9.54
C THR A 49 -12.81 1.62 9.38
N PHE A 50 -13.66 0.75 9.94
CA PHE A 50 -13.38 -0.68 9.93
C PHE A 50 -13.67 -1.31 8.56
N GLY A 51 -14.84 -1.01 7.98
CA GLY A 51 -15.27 -1.56 6.70
C GLY A 51 -14.54 -0.95 5.49
N ALA A 52 -14.52 0.38 5.38
CA ALA A 52 -14.03 1.04 4.16
C ALA A 52 -12.54 1.38 4.17
N LEU A 53 -11.84 1.28 5.32
CA LEU A 53 -10.42 1.61 5.44
C LEU A 53 -9.55 0.44 5.93
N LEU A 54 -9.84 -0.13 7.11
CA LEU A 54 -9.04 -1.22 7.69
C LEU A 54 -9.15 -2.53 6.92
N LEU A 55 -10.37 -2.94 6.56
CA LEU A 55 -10.62 -4.17 5.81
C LEU A 55 -9.91 -4.20 4.44
N PRO A 56 -10.04 -3.20 3.54
CA PRO A 56 -9.30 -3.21 2.28
C PRO A 56 -7.79 -3.14 2.49
N GLY A 57 -7.34 -2.53 3.59
CA GLY A 57 -5.96 -2.61 4.07
C GLY A 57 -5.48 -4.03 4.32
N ALA A 58 -6.21 -4.75 5.17
CA ALA A 58 -5.94 -6.15 5.49
C ALA A 58 -5.94 -7.03 4.22
N VAL A 59 -6.92 -6.84 3.34
CA VAL A 59 -7.03 -7.56 2.06
C VAL A 59 -5.82 -7.27 1.18
N THR A 60 -5.48 -5.99 0.99
CA THR A 60 -4.30 -5.58 0.20
C THR A 60 -3.04 -6.22 0.75
N GLY A 61 -2.82 -6.11 2.05
CA GLY A 61 -1.66 -6.69 2.72
C GLY A 61 -1.60 -8.21 2.60
N GLY A 62 -2.74 -8.90 2.80
CA GLY A 62 -2.84 -10.35 2.68
C GLY A 62 -2.56 -10.85 1.26
N LEU A 63 -3.07 -10.15 0.24
CA LEU A 63 -2.79 -10.45 -1.17
C LEU A 63 -1.31 -10.23 -1.52
N LEU A 64 -0.67 -9.21 -0.96
CA LEU A 64 0.77 -8.97 -1.15
C LEU A 64 1.62 -10.00 -0.39
N GLY A 65 1.20 -10.42 0.80
CA GLY A 65 1.80 -11.54 1.52
C GLY A 65 1.68 -12.84 0.72
N TRP A 66 0.53 -13.08 0.11
CA TRP A 66 0.32 -14.20 -0.80
C TRP A 66 1.26 -14.15 -2.01
N ALA A 67 1.45 -12.97 -2.58
CA ALA A 67 2.40 -12.76 -3.68
C ALA A 67 3.84 -13.13 -3.27
N GLU A 68 4.26 -12.79 -2.04
CA GLU A 68 5.59 -13.15 -1.54
C GLU A 68 5.75 -14.67 -1.36
N HIS A 69 4.73 -15.36 -0.86
CA HIS A 69 4.74 -16.82 -0.78
C HIS A 69 4.90 -17.44 -2.18
N LEU A 70 4.08 -17.01 -3.15
CA LEU A 70 4.16 -17.52 -4.53
C LEU A 70 5.52 -17.21 -5.18
N ARG A 71 6.13 -16.05 -4.87
CA ARG A 71 7.46 -15.68 -5.37
C ARG A 71 8.55 -16.66 -4.93
N ARG A 72 8.41 -17.24 -3.73
CA ARG A 72 9.36 -18.19 -3.14
C ARG A 72 9.07 -19.64 -3.49
N SER A 73 7.79 -19.99 -3.64
CA SER A 73 7.36 -21.37 -3.91
C SER A 73 7.32 -21.73 -5.40
N GLY A 74 7.62 -20.80 -6.29
CA GLY A 74 7.54 -20.97 -7.75
C GLY A 74 6.26 -20.34 -8.32
N PRO A 75 6.31 -19.10 -8.83
CA PRO A 75 5.10 -18.36 -9.13
C PRO A 75 4.42 -18.81 -10.44
N PRO A 76 3.09 -18.99 -10.45
CA PRO A 76 2.33 -19.26 -11.67
C PRO A 76 2.30 -18.04 -12.60
N ARG A 77 2.08 -18.22 -13.90
CA ARG A 77 2.10 -17.14 -14.92
C ARG A 77 1.22 -15.92 -14.60
N ARG A 78 0.13 -16.11 -13.83
CA ARG A 78 -0.86 -15.07 -13.46
C ARG A 78 -0.62 -14.39 -12.09
N TRP A 79 0.41 -14.76 -11.32
CA TRP A 79 0.63 -14.15 -10.00
C TRP A 79 0.85 -12.63 -10.03
N ARG A 80 1.29 -12.09 -11.18
CA ARG A 80 1.52 -10.66 -11.39
C ARG A 80 0.26 -9.80 -11.27
N TRP A 81 -0.93 -10.39 -11.41
CA TRP A 81 -2.18 -9.68 -11.17
C TRP A 81 -2.33 -9.21 -9.73
N LEU A 82 -1.58 -9.80 -8.78
CA LEU A 82 -1.49 -9.33 -7.40
C LEU A 82 -0.83 -7.94 -7.29
N ALA A 83 -0.20 -7.42 -8.35
CA ALA A 83 0.22 -6.02 -8.41
C ALA A 83 -0.97 -5.04 -8.34
N LEU A 84 -2.19 -5.49 -8.65
CA LEU A 84 -3.41 -4.70 -8.56
C LEU A 84 -4.06 -4.76 -7.16
N ALA A 85 -3.49 -5.50 -6.21
CA ALA A 85 -3.98 -5.58 -4.84
C ALA A 85 -4.32 -4.21 -4.19
N PRO A 86 -3.49 -3.15 -4.29
CA PRO A 86 -3.80 -1.86 -3.65
C PRO A 86 -5.04 -1.17 -4.22
N LEU A 87 -5.58 -1.59 -5.37
CA LEU A 87 -6.85 -1.05 -5.88
C LEU A 87 -8.02 -1.31 -4.93
N ALA A 88 -7.93 -2.30 -4.04
CA ALA A 88 -8.92 -2.51 -2.97
C ALA A 88 -9.08 -1.25 -2.09
N LEU A 89 -8.01 -0.50 -1.85
CA LEU A 89 -8.03 0.75 -1.08
C LEU A 89 -8.82 1.86 -1.78
N ALA A 90 -8.88 1.85 -3.11
CA ALA A 90 -9.64 2.81 -3.90
C ALA A 90 -11.09 2.37 -4.09
N VAL A 91 -11.33 1.07 -4.30
CA VAL A 91 -12.66 0.54 -4.59
C VAL A 91 -13.54 0.50 -3.34
N ALA A 92 -13.01 0.06 -2.19
CA ALA A 92 -13.83 -0.13 -1.00
C ALA A 92 -14.54 1.16 -0.50
N PRO A 93 -13.88 2.33 -0.45
CA PRO A 93 -14.58 3.59 -0.13
C PRO A 93 -15.67 3.96 -1.13
N MET A 94 -15.51 3.62 -2.41
CA MET A 94 -16.48 3.93 -3.46
C MET A 94 -17.76 3.08 -3.37
N LEU A 95 -17.73 1.99 -2.61
CA LEU A 95 -18.92 1.18 -2.32
C LEU A 95 -19.81 1.80 -1.24
N MET A 96 -19.34 2.85 -0.54
CA MET A 96 -20.16 3.56 0.44
C MET A 96 -21.28 4.35 -0.25
N PRO A 97 -22.49 4.39 0.33
CA PRO A 97 -23.61 5.16 -0.22
C PRO A 97 -23.22 6.64 -0.44
N GLY A 98 -23.44 7.16 -1.64
CA GLY A 98 -23.14 8.55 -1.99
C GLY A 98 -21.64 8.87 -2.20
N ALA A 99 -20.74 7.90 -2.13
CA ALA A 99 -19.31 8.13 -2.33
C ALA A 99 -18.99 8.55 -3.77
N VAL A 100 -19.61 7.92 -4.76
CA VAL A 100 -19.40 8.25 -6.18
C VAL A 100 -19.90 9.65 -6.51
N THR A 101 -21.09 10.02 -6.03
CA THR A 101 -21.62 11.37 -6.23
C THR A 101 -20.71 12.40 -5.57
N THR A 102 -20.25 12.15 -4.34
CA THR A 102 -19.32 13.03 -3.62
C THR A 102 -17.98 13.18 -4.36
N LEU A 103 -17.43 12.08 -4.87
CA LEU A 103 -16.22 12.10 -5.68
C LEU A 103 -16.38 12.96 -6.93
N VAL A 104 -17.49 12.81 -7.65
CA VAL A 104 -17.73 13.55 -8.90
C VAL A 104 -18.00 15.03 -8.65
N THR A 105 -18.72 15.38 -7.59
CA THR A 105 -19.13 16.78 -7.33
C THR A 105 -18.09 17.59 -6.58
N THR A 106 -17.33 16.95 -5.69
CA THR A 106 -16.37 17.65 -4.80
C THR A 106 -14.91 17.24 -5.02
N GLY A 107 -14.66 16.15 -5.75
CA GLY A 107 -13.34 15.54 -5.86
C GLY A 107 -12.89 14.75 -4.61
N MET A 108 -13.70 14.71 -3.55
CA MET A 108 -13.37 14.05 -2.29
C MET A 108 -13.35 12.52 -2.48
N GLY A 109 -12.24 11.88 -2.10
CA GLY A 109 -11.97 10.45 -2.34
C GLY A 109 -10.98 10.17 -3.46
N SER A 110 -10.67 11.16 -4.31
CA SER A 110 -9.65 11.05 -5.38
C SER A 110 -8.25 10.71 -4.82
N ALA A 111 -7.95 11.14 -3.60
CA ALA A 111 -6.71 10.82 -2.90
C ALA A 111 -6.52 9.30 -2.72
N ALA A 112 -7.58 8.54 -2.41
CA ALA A 112 -7.47 7.09 -2.26
C ALA A 112 -7.11 6.41 -3.60
N ILE A 113 -7.69 6.89 -4.70
CA ILE A 113 -7.38 6.43 -6.06
C ILE A 113 -5.93 6.78 -6.40
N ALA A 114 -5.52 8.03 -6.17
CA ALA A 114 -4.17 8.49 -6.43
C ALA A 114 -3.13 7.68 -5.64
N VAL A 115 -3.35 7.47 -4.34
CA VAL A 115 -2.46 6.68 -3.46
C VAL A 115 -2.34 5.23 -3.95
N ALA A 116 -3.45 4.59 -4.31
CA ALA A 116 -3.42 3.21 -4.81
C ALA A 116 -2.62 3.11 -6.12
N LEU A 117 -2.91 3.97 -7.11
CA LEU A 117 -2.22 3.98 -8.39
C LEU A 117 -0.74 4.33 -8.24
N MET A 118 -0.42 5.32 -7.41
CA MET A 118 0.95 5.73 -7.15
C MET A 118 1.73 4.69 -6.34
N GLY A 119 1.05 3.89 -5.52
CA GLY A 119 1.62 2.71 -4.87
C GLY A 119 2.10 1.69 -5.92
N ILE A 120 1.29 1.44 -6.95
CA ILE A 120 1.67 0.55 -8.08
C ILE A 120 2.85 1.14 -8.85
N VAL A 121 2.83 2.44 -9.17
CA VAL A 121 3.94 3.13 -9.86
C VAL A 121 5.24 3.05 -9.06
N GLY A 122 5.18 3.35 -7.75
CA GLY A 122 6.33 3.23 -6.85
C GLY A 122 6.81 1.79 -6.70
N GLY A 123 5.89 0.83 -6.61
CA GLY A 123 6.20 -0.59 -6.59
C GLY A 123 6.93 -1.06 -7.85
N TYR A 124 6.51 -0.60 -9.01
CA TYR A 124 7.20 -0.88 -10.27
C TYR A 124 8.60 -0.24 -10.31
N ALA A 125 8.75 1.00 -9.84
CA ALA A 125 10.06 1.65 -9.73
C ALA A 125 11.04 0.81 -8.89
N LEU A 126 10.56 0.20 -7.81
CA LEU A 126 11.36 -0.60 -6.87
C LEU A 126 11.54 -2.08 -7.27
N SER A 127 10.89 -2.54 -8.33
CA SER A 127 10.74 -3.97 -8.67
C SER A 127 12.00 -4.77 -9.02
N GLY A 128 13.15 -4.13 -9.26
CA GLY A 128 14.39 -4.83 -9.66
C GLY A 128 14.35 -5.50 -11.05
N ARG A 129 13.21 -5.49 -11.77
CA ARG A 129 12.99 -6.25 -13.01
C ARG A 129 12.50 -5.34 -14.15
N GLY A 130 12.98 -5.60 -15.37
CA GLY A 130 12.58 -4.86 -16.59
C GLY A 130 13.58 -3.77 -17.01
N ARG A 131 13.22 -2.98 -18.02
CA ARG A 131 14.08 -1.92 -18.58
C ARG A 131 14.32 -0.83 -17.53
N ARG A 132 15.57 -0.38 -17.38
CA ARG A 132 15.95 0.60 -16.33
C ARG A 132 15.25 1.95 -16.48
N TRP A 133 15.10 2.41 -17.72
CA TRP A 133 14.54 3.74 -18.01
C TRP A 133 13.11 3.97 -17.50
N PRO A 134 12.09 3.13 -17.82
CA PRO A 134 10.75 3.32 -17.27
C PRO A 134 10.71 3.23 -15.75
N ARG A 135 11.61 2.47 -15.11
CA ARG A 135 11.71 2.44 -13.65
C ARG A 135 12.24 3.74 -13.06
N VAL A 136 13.21 4.37 -13.72
CA VAL A 136 13.69 5.70 -13.31
C VAL A 136 12.57 6.73 -13.45
N VAL A 137 11.83 6.71 -14.55
CA VAL A 137 10.66 7.60 -14.74
C VAL A 137 9.63 7.38 -13.63
N CYS A 138 9.23 6.13 -13.38
CA CYS A 138 8.32 5.81 -12.27
C CYS A 138 8.88 6.21 -10.90
N GLY A 139 10.20 6.10 -10.70
CA GLY A 139 10.88 6.52 -9.47
C GLY A 139 10.83 8.03 -9.27
N VAL A 140 11.13 8.81 -10.31
CA VAL A 140 11.02 10.28 -10.28
C VAL A 140 9.58 10.70 -10.01
N VAL A 141 8.62 10.10 -10.69
CA VAL A 141 7.18 10.38 -10.48
C VAL A 141 6.75 10.00 -9.06
N GLY A 142 7.20 8.86 -8.54
CA GLY A 142 6.91 8.43 -7.17
C GLY A 142 7.50 9.34 -6.09
N VAL A 143 8.76 9.76 -6.26
CA VAL A 143 9.40 10.74 -5.36
C VAL A 143 8.69 12.09 -5.43
N GLY A 144 8.36 12.57 -6.63
CA GLY A 144 7.58 13.79 -6.82
C GLY A 144 6.22 13.72 -6.13
N PHE A 145 5.52 12.59 -6.23
CA PHE A 145 4.25 12.38 -5.53
C PHE A 145 4.40 12.35 -4.01
N ALA A 146 5.43 11.69 -3.47
CA ALA A 146 5.72 11.69 -2.04
C ALA A 146 5.99 13.11 -1.51
N ALA A 147 6.80 13.88 -2.25
CA ALA A 147 7.08 15.27 -1.93
C ALA A 147 5.81 16.14 -2.02
N ALA A 148 4.97 15.92 -3.03
CA ALA A 148 3.70 16.62 -3.17
C ALA A 148 2.72 16.32 -2.03
N LEU A 149 2.61 15.06 -1.59
CA LEU A 149 1.82 14.68 -0.41
C LEU A 149 2.30 15.41 0.85
N ALA A 150 3.61 15.41 1.10
CA ALA A 150 4.20 16.11 2.23
C ALA A 150 3.97 17.63 2.15
N ALA A 151 4.15 18.23 0.98
CA ALA A 151 3.96 19.67 0.76
C ALA A 151 2.49 20.11 0.83
N ALA A 152 1.55 19.21 0.60
CA ALA A 152 0.13 19.52 0.61
C ALA A 152 -0.50 19.57 2.02
N VAL A 153 0.19 19.04 3.04
CA VAL A 153 -0.33 18.99 4.44
C VAL A 153 -0.86 20.33 4.95
N PRO A 154 -0.16 21.47 4.80
CA PRO A 154 -0.68 22.76 5.27
C PRO A 154 -2.01 23.16 4.63
N GLY A 155 -2.23 22.78 3.36
CA GLY A 155 -3.47 23.05 2.64
C GLY A 155 -4.59 22.06 2.91
N MET A 156 -4.33 20.98 3.65
CA MET A 156 -5.31 19.95 4.00
C MET A 156 -5.86 20.10 5.42
N THR A 157 -5.41 21.11 6.16
CA THR A 157 -5.70 21.32 7.58
C THR A 157 -6.33 22.68 7.80
N ASP A 158 -7.24 22.78 8.78
CA ASP A 158 -7.84 24.04 9.23
C ASP A 158 -7.82 24.10 10.77
N PRO A 159 -7.02 24.98 11.39
CA PRO A 159 -6.10 25.94 10.77
C PRO A 159 -4.90 25.26 10.07
N PRO A 160 -4.25 25.93 9.09
CA PRO A 160 -3.12 25.37 8.36
C PRO A 160 -1.94 24.97 9.26
N LEU A 161 -1.50 23.72 9.18
CA LEU A 161 -0.31 23.22 9.86
C LEU A 161 0.96 23.54 9.05
N SER A 162 1.78 24.46 9.52
CA SER A 162 3.06 24.78 8.85
C SER A 162 4.02 23.60 8.88
N LEU A 163 4.78 23.40 7.80
CA LEU A 163 5.86 22.40 7.74
C LEU A 163 7.03 22.72 8.67
N THR A 164 7.15 23.97 9.13
CA THR A 164 8.16 24.38 10.11
C THR A 164 7.74 24.06 11.54
N GLU A 165 6.46 23.73 11.77
CA GLU A 165 5.98 23.30 13.08
C GLU A 165 6.22 21.80 13.26
N PRO A 166 6.54 21.34 14.48
CA PRO A 166 6.76 19.92 14.75
C PRO A 166 5.60 19.02 14.32
N ARG A 167 4.36 19.48 14.51
CA ARG A 167 3.15 18.73 14.14
C ARG A 167 2.96 18.62 12.62
N GLY A 168 3.19 19.72 11.89
CA GLY A 168 3.12 19.70 10.42
C GLY A 168 4.22 18.85 9.80
N ALA A 169 5.45 18.95 10.33
CA ALA A 169 6.56 18.09 9.93
C ALA A 169 6.28 16.59 10.20
N TRP A 170 5.68 16.27 11.34
CA TRP A 170 5.23 14.92 11.68
C TRP A 170 4.20 14.38 10.69
N ALA A 171 3.14 15.14 10.40
CA ALA A 171 2.11 14.73 9.46
C ALA A 171 2.67 14.53 8.04
N ALA A 172 3.56 15.41 7.59
CA ALA A 172 4.25 15.29 6.31
C ALA A 172 5.14 14.05 6.22
N LEU A 173 5.92 13.78 7.29
CA LEU A 173 6.74 12.58 7.39
C LEU A 173 5.89 11.30 7.39
N LEU A 174 4.76 11.31 8.11
CA LEU A 174 3.84 10.19 8.17
C LEU A 174 3.23 9.91 6.79
N ALA A 175 2.78 10.95 6.08
CA ALA A 175 2.26 10.83 4.72
C ALA A 175 3.28 10.22 3.75
N ALA A 176 4.51 10.76 3.73
CA ALA A 176 5.58 10.26 2.87
C ALA A 176 5.98 8.81 3.22
N SER A 177 6.04 8.48 4.51
CA SER A 177 6.37 7.14 4.99
C SER A 177 5.28 6.12 4.63
N LEU A 178 4.01 6.47 4.80
CA LEU A 178 2.89 5.62 4.38
C LEU A 178 2.94 5.33 2.88
N TYR A 179 3.23 6.34 2.06
CA TYR A 179 3.42 6.14 0.62
C TYR A 179 4.61 5.21 0.33
N ALA A 180 5.75 5.44 0.96
CA ALA A 180 6.95 4.63 0.76
C ALA A 180 6.72 3.16 1.15
N VAL A 181 6.05 2.90 2.27
CA VAL A 181 5.67 1.55 2.72
C VAL A 181 4.73 0.88 1.72
N LEU A 182 3.73 1.61 1.23
CA LEU A 182 2.81 1.10 0.21
C LEU A 182 3.55 0.73 -1.08
N ALA A 183 4.44 1.61 -1.56
CA ALA A 183 5.27 1.36 -2.74
C ALA A 183 6.18 0.13 -2.54
N LEU A 184 6.79 -0.01 -1.36
CA LEU A 184 7.59 -1.20 -1.02
C LEU A 184 6.76 -2.48 -1.06
N GLY A 185 5.56 -2.48 -0.48
CA GLY A 185 4.63 -3.61 -0.56
C GLY A 185 4.23 -3.93 -2.00
N CYS A 186 3.84 -2.92 -2.77
CA CYS A 186 3.44 -3.06 -4.18
C CYS A 186 4.59 -3.53 -5.09
N SER A 187 5.85 -3.43 -4.64
CA SER A 187 6.99 -3.96 -5.40
C SER A 187 7.04 -5.49 -5.41
N ILE A 188 6.45 -6.16 -4.42
CA ILE A 188 6.57 -7.63 -4.21
C ILE A 188 6.18 -8.43 -5.46
N PRO A 189 5.01 -8.21 -6.10
CA PRO A 189 4.59 -8.99 -7.27
C PRO A 189 5.46 -8.76 -8.51
N HIS A 190 6.30 -7.72 -8.51
CA HIS A 190 7.18 -7.37 -9.61
C HIS A 190 8.62 -7.86 -9.42
N ARG A 191 8.99 -8.29 -8.20
CA ARG A 191 10.32 -8.83 -7.90
C ARG A 191 10.53 -10.17 -8.62
N HIS A 192 11.80 -10.49 -8.86
CA HIS A 192 12.17 -11.78 -9.43
C HIS A 192 11.76 -12.92 -8.49
N ALA A 193 11.30 -14.03 -9.10
CA ALA A 193 11.12 -15.29 -8.40
C ALA A 193 12.47 -15.75 -7.83
N VAL A 194 12.44 -16.34 -6.64
CA VAL A 194 13.65 -16.97 -6.10
C VAL A 194 13.80 -18.33 -6.80
N PRO A 195 14.92 -18.60 -7.49
CA PRO A 195 15.14 -19.92 -8.09
C PRO A 195 15.11 -20.98 -6.99
N ALA A 196 14.34 -22.05 -7.19
CA ALA A 196 14.42 -23.23 -6.34
C ALA A 196 15.82 -23.86 -6.52
N GLY A 197 16.66 -23.78 -5.49
CA GLY A 197 17.91 -24.53 -5.32
C GLY A 197 18.84 -24.61 -6.53
N VAL A 198 19.86 -23.76 -6.59
CA VAL A 198 21.16 -24.23 -7.08
C VAL A 198 21.90 -24.72 -5.85
N GLU A 199 21.92 -26.03 -5.63
CA GLU A 199 22.92 -26.64 -4.74
C GLU A 199 24.30 -26.29 -5.31
N PRO A 200 25.22 -25.72 -4.51
CA PRO A 200 26.62 -25.67 -4.91
C PRO A 200 27.11 -27.12 -5.06
N ARG A 201 27.55 -27.47 -6.27
CA ARG A 201 28.30 -28.69 -6.54
C ARG A 201 29.69 -28.61 -5.93
#